data_AF-A0A517MIL0-F1
#
_entry.id   AF-A0A517MIL0-F1
#
_cell.length_a   1.000
_cell.length_b   1.000
_cell.length_c   1.000
_cell.angle_alpha   90.00
_cell.angle_beta   90.00
_cell.angle_gamma   90.00
#
_symmetry.space_group_name_H-M   'P 1'
#
loop_
_entity.id
_entity.type
_entity.pdbx_description
1 polymer ?
#
loop_
_entity_poly.entity_id
_entity_poly.type
_entity_poly.pdbx_seq_one_letter_code
_entity_poly.pdbx_strand_id
1 'polypeptide(L)'
;MNGGIVRHVGLGERLASIPAGTFTDSGPTYLALWNSPEVYQQAAPLIATLADLGPKHAMPKNDAMLDDALAMPLGQDRRSTMDGIRAALVRLGPQASTAVPRIRELFLRRPSPIMNNSGDADQWRFPLVRMGGAIEDLPFFPNQSPKSVERNRRQVADKIGRYEQDTPT
;
A
#
# COMPACT_ATOMS: atom_id res chain seq x y z
N MET A 1 -9.46 31.73 -23.76
CA MET A 1 -8.84 31.28 -22.49
C MET A 1 -9.03 29.78 -22.42
N ASN A 2 -8.01 29.00 -22.76
CA ASN A 2 -8.06 27.54 -22.69
C ASN A 2 -7.14 27.10 -21.55
N GLY A 3 -7.73 26.82 -20.39
CA GLY A 3 -7.06 26.17 -19.26
C GLY A 3 -6.78 24.71 -19.63
N GLY A 4 -5.60 24.48 -20.19
CA GLY A 4 -5.11 23.13 -20.45
C GLY A 4 -4.94 22.38 -19.13
N ILE A 5 -5.65 21.26 -19.00
CA ILE A 5 -5.39 20.26 -17.98
C ILE A 5 -3.97 19.75 -18.25
N VAL A 6 -3.01 20.25 -17.48
CA VAL A 6 -1.64 19.73 -17.48
C VAL A 6 -1.74 18.33 -16.90
N ARG A 7 -1.72 17.32 -17.78
CA ARG A 7 -1.52 15.93 -17.37
C ARG A 7 -0.18 15.84 -16.65
N HIS A 8 -0.20 15.64 -15.32
CA HIS A 8 0.98 15.43 -14.48
C HIS A 8 1.68 14.07 -14.71
N VAL A 9 1.86 13.67 -15.98
CA VAL A 9 2.47 12.37 -16.35
C VAL A 9 3.91 12.26 -15.85
N GLY A 10 4.62 13.37 -15.63
CA GLY A 10 6.00 13.36 -15.13
C GLY A 10 6.17 13.32 -13.60
N LEU A 11 5.13 13.59 -12.80
CA LEU A 11 5.31 13.67 -11.35
C LEU A 11 5.45 12.28 -10.72
N GLY A 12 4.58 11.33 -11.09
CA GLY A 12 4.64 9.96 -10.61
C GLY A 12 5.97 9.27 -10.95
N GLU A 13 6.44 9.39 -12.19
CA GLU A 13 7.71 8.81 -12.64
C GLU A 13 8.91 9.41 -11.92
N ARG A 14 8.94 10.74 -11.75
CA ARG A 14 10.00 11.41 -10.98
C ARG A 14 10.01 10.95 -9.53
N LEU A 15 8.85 10.89 -8.88
CA LEU A 15 8.75 10.43 -7.50
C LEU A 15 9.12 8.95 -7.35
N ALA A 16 8.81 8.10 -8.33
CA ALA A 16 9.22 6.70 -8.34
C ALA A 16 10.74 6.52 -8.50
N SER A 17 11.43 7.47 -9.14
CA SER A 17 12.89 7.46 -9.29
C SER A 17 13.66 7.99 -8.07
N ILE A 18 12.96 8.54 -7.08
CA ILE A 18 13.60 9.07 -5.88
C ILE A 18 14.11 7.91 -5.01
N PRO A 19 15.38 7.93 -4.57
CA PRO A 19 15.92 6.89 -3.69
C PRO A 19 15.16 6.79 -2.38
N ALA A 20 15.05 5.57 -1.83
CA ALA A 20 14.54 5.36 -0.49
C ALA A 20 15.35 6.15 0.55
N GLY A 21 14.68 6.61 1.60
CA GLY A 21 15.29 7.44 2.65
C GLY A 21 15.40 8.93 2.31
N THR A 22 15.07 9.37 1.09
CA THR A 22 15.18 10.79 0.68
C THR A 22 14.39 11.73 1.59
N PHE A 23 13.29 11.27 2.18
CA PHE A 23 12.40 12.09 2.98
C PHE A 23 12.60 11.95 4.50
N THR A 24 13.66 11.28 4.95
CA THR A 24 13.89 11.01 6.39
C THR A 24 13.96 12.30 7.23
N ASP A 25 14.55 13.38 6.68
CA ASP A 25 14.69 14.69 7.34
C ASP A 25 13.69 15.74 6.81
N SER A 26 12.47 15.31 6.47
CA SER A 26 11.45 16.21 5.93
C SER A 26 11.02 17.28 6.94
N GLY A 27 11.23 18.55 6.59
CA GLY A 27 10.73 19.68 7.37
C GLY A 27 9.19 19.79 7.39
N PRO A 28 8.61 20.65 8.26
CA PRO A 28 7.16 20.75 8.47
C PRO A 28 6.35 21.01 7.19
N THR A 29 6.88 21.84 6.29
CA THR A 29 6.26 22.15 4.99
C THR A 29 6.12 20.92 4.10
N TYR A 30 7.13 20.04 4.09
CA TYR A 30 7.07 18.80 3.32
C TYR A 30 6.10 17.80 3.96
N LEU A 31 6.10 17.69 5.30
CA LEU A 31 5.14 16.82 6.02
C LEU A 31 3.68 17.16 5.73
N ALA A 32 3.37 18.42 5.43
CA ALA A 32 2.04 18.87 5.06
C ALA A 32 1.56 18.34 3.69
N LEU A 33 2.48 18.01 2.77
CA LEU A 33 2.13 17.44 1.46
C LEU A 33 1.36 16.11 1.59
N TRP A 34 1.77 15.27 2.54
CA TRP A 34 1.08 14.00 2.84
C TRP A 34 -0.26 14.17 3.57
N ASN A 35 -0.65 15.39 3.94
CA ASN A 35 -1.97 15.68 4.50
C ASN A 35 -2.96 16.19 3.45
N SER A 36 -2.56 16.29 2.16
CA SER A 36 -3.39 16.85 1.10
C SER A 36 -3.89 15.74 0.17
N PRO A 37 -5.18 15.35 0.26
CA PRO A 37 -5.79 14.32 -0.59
C PRO A 37 -5.52 14.51 -2.08
N GLU A 38 -5.62 15.73 -2.57
CA GLU A 38 -5.42 16.07 -3.98
C GLU A 38 -4.00 15.74 -4.45
N VAL A 39 -3.01 15.80 -3.56
CA VAL A 39 -1.59 15.59 -3.88
C VAL A 39 -1.27 14.10 -3.91
N TYR A 40 -1.63 13.35 -2.86
CA TYR A 40 -1.23 11.96 -2.78
C TYR A 40 -2.07 11.05 -3.71
N GLN A 41 -3.32 11.41 -4.03
CA GLN A 41 -4.16 10.64 -4.97
C GLN A 41 -3.59 10.63 -6.39
N GLN A 42 -2.87 11.68 -6.76
CA GLN A 42 -2.23 11.81 -8.06
C GLN A 42 -0.86 11.10 -8.14
N ALA A 43 -0.33 10.61 -7.01
CA ALA A 43 1.03 10.08 -6.94
C ALA A 43 1.15 8.90 -5.96
N ALA A 44 0.78 7.70 -6.40
CA ALA A 44 1.04 6.47 -5.65
C ALA A 44 2.51 6.32 -5.17
N PRO A 45 3.53 6.71 -5.97
CA PRO A 45 4.92 6.69 -5.51
C PRO A 45 5.19 7.65 -4.33
N LEU A 46 4.47 8.78 -4.21
CA LEU A 46 4.56 9.66 -3.05
C LEU A 46 4.06 9.00 -1.76
N ILE A 47 3.00 8.19 -1.88
CA ILE A 47 2.47 7.45 -0.74
C ILE A 47 3.50 6.41 -0.30
N ALA A 48 4.13 5.72 -1.26
CA ALA A 48 5.16 4.72 -0.95
C ALA A 48 6.34 5.28 -0.16
N THR A 49 6.68 6.57 -0.33
CA THR A 49 7.75 7.25 0.42
C THR A 49 7.34 7.65 1.84
N LEU A 50 6.08 7.45 2.26
CA LEU A 50 5.68 7.62 3.66
C LEU A 50 6.56 6.83 4.62
N ALA A 51 7.02 5.65 4.20
CA ALA A 51 7.88 4.80 5.01
C ALA A 51 9.17 5.49 5.45
N ASP A 52 9.65 6.49 4.69
CA ASP A 52 10.85 7.25 5.01
C ASP A 52 10.67 8.16 6.24
N LEU A 53 9.43 8.50 6.60
CA LEU A 53 9.12 9.37 7.75
C LEU A 53 9.20 8.66 9.10
N GLY A 54 9.45 7.34 9.08
CA GLY A 54 9.34 6.46 10.24
C GLY A 54 7.89 6.21 10.69
N PRO A 55 7.65 5.16 11.49
CA PRO A 55 6.33 4.64 11.75
C PRO A 55 5.43 5.62 12.51
N LYS A 56 6.02 6.45 13.39
CA LYS A 56 5.30 7.46 14.17
C LYS A 56 4.57 8.48 13.29
N HIS A 57 5.14 8.87 12.16
CA HIS A 57 4.54 9.83 11.24
C HIS A 57 3.84 9.13 10.06
N ALA A 58 4.40 8.01 9.60
CA ALA A 58 3.89 7.28 8.45
C ALA A 58 2.54 6.62 8.72
N MET A 59 2.37 5.97 9.88
CA MET A 59 1.15 5.18 10.16
C MET A 59 -0.12 6.03 10.23
N PRO A 60 -0.18 7.15 10.98
CA PRO A 60 -1.39 7.98 11.01
C PRO A 60 -1.78 8.52 9.63
N LYS A 61 -0.79 8.86 8.80
CA LYS A 61 -1.01 9.34 7.43
C LYS A 61 -1.50 8.22 6.52
N ASN A 62 -0.91 7.03 6.63
CA ASN A 62 -1.32 5.86 5.87
C ASN A 62 -2.77 5.44 6.20
N ASP A 63 -3.14 5.48 7.49
CA ASP A 63 -4.51 5.24 7.95
C ASP A 63 -5.49 6.28 7.39
N ALA A 64 -5.15 7.58 7.44
CA ALA A 64 -5.99 8.64 6.87
C ALA A 64 -6.16 8.48 5.35
N MET A 65 -5.09 8.17 4.62
CA MET A 65 -5.16 7.89 3.17
C MET A 65 -6.01 6.66 2.86
N LEU A 66 -5.98 5.64 3.70
CA LEU A 66 -6.84 4.48 3.57
C LEU A 66 -8.31 4.88 3.78
N ASP A 67 -8.63 5.67 4.81
CA ASP A 67 -9.98 6.18 5.02
C ASP A 67 -10.50 7.01 3.84
N ASP A 68 -9.67 7.93 3.34
CA ASP A 68 -10.02 8.74 2.17
C ASP A 68 -10.25 7.87 0.92
N ALA A 69 -9.41 6.86 0.70
CA ALA A 69 -9.56 5.92 -0.42
C ALA A 69 -10.81 5.04 -0.29
N LEU A 70 -11.22 4.68 0.93
CA LEU A 70 -12.44 3.92 1.20
C LEU A 70 -13.70 4.78 1.02
N ALA A 71 -13.61 6.09 1.20
CA ALA A 71 -14.71 7.04 0.97
C ALA A 71 -14.94 7.38 -0.51
N MET A 72 -13.99 7.03 -1.40
CA MET A 72 -14.12 7.30 -2.83
C MET A 72 -15.21 6.44 -3.48
N PRO A 73 -16.14 7.04 -4.26
CA PRO A 73 -17.24 6.31 -4.88
C PRO A 73 -16.80 5.43 -6.06
N LEU A 74 -15.72 5.79 -6.76
CA LEU A 74 -15.26 5.07 -7.96
C LEU A 74 -14.04 4.19 -7.66
N GLY A 75 -14.20 2.89 -7.89
CA GLY A 75 -13.15 1.88 -7.63
C GLY A 75 -11.89 2.01 -8.50
N GLN A 76 -11.95 2.77 -9.60
CA GLN A 76 -10.80 3.07 -10.43
C GLN A 76 -9.92 4.16 -9.81
N ASP A 77 -10.53 5.17 -9.16
CA ASP A 77 -9.84 6.31 -8.59
C ASP A 77 -9.08 5.93 -7.31
N ARG A 78 -9.60 4.95 -6.55
CA ARG A 78 -8.91 4.42 -5.36
C ARG A 78 -7.68 3.57 -5.68
N ARG A 79 -7.52 3.08 -6.92
CA ARG A 79 -6.54 2.02 -7.24
C ARG A 79 -5.09 2.50 -7.02
N SER A 80 -4.74 3.68 -7.54
CA SER A 80 -3.41 4.26 -7.35
C SER A 80 -3.10 4.47 -5.87
N THR A 81 -4.06 5.00 -5.11
CA THR A 81 -3.91 5.23 -3.68
C THR A 81 -3.69 3.92 -2.92
N MET A 82 -4.46 2.87 -3.22
CA MET A 82 -4.30 1.53 -2.62
C MET A 82 -2.94 0.90 -2.97
N ASP A 83 -2.46 1.09 -4.20
CA ASP A 83 -1.12 0.63 -4.62
C ASP A 83 -0.02 1.30 -3.79
N GLY A 84 -0.12 2.62 -3.62
CA GLY A 84 0.79 3.41 -2.80
C GLY A 84 0.76 3.02 -1.32
N ILE A 85 -0.43 2.81 -0.76
CA ILE A 85 -0.63 2.38 0.64
C ILE A 85 0.08 1.04 0.86
N ARG A 86 -0.15 0.06 -0.02
CA ARG A 86 0.51 -1.26 0.09
C ARG A 86 2.02 -1.14 0.03
N ALA A 87 2.55 -0.33 -0.90
CA ALA A 87 3.98 -0.13 -1.03
C ALA A 87 4.59 0.48 0.25
N ALA A 88 3.91 1.45 0.87
CA ALA A 88 4.33 2.01 2.16
C ALA A 88 4.34 0.96 3.28
N LEU A 89 3.29 0.14 3.39
CA LEU A 89 3.20 -0.94 4.40
C LEU A 89 4.30 -2.00 4.21
N VAL A 90 4.60 -2.38 2.97
CA VAL A 90 5.72 -3.30 2.65
C VAL A 90 7.06 -2.76 3.15
N ARG A 91 7.31 -1.47 2.92
CA ARG A 91 8.56 -0.79 3.30
C ARG A 91 8.68 -0.60 4.81
N LEU A 92 7.59 -0.23 5.48
CA LEU A 92 7.53 -0.14 6.95
C LEU A 92 7.74 -1.51 7.62
N GLY A 93 7.32 -2.59 6.95
CA GLY A 93 7.51 -3.94 7.43
C GLY A 93 6.90 -4.16 8.83
N PRO A 94 7.61 -4.80 9.78
CA PRO A 94 7.09 -5.10 11.11
C PRO A 94 6.60 -3.88 11.90
N GLN A 95 7.11 -2.68 11.58
CA GLN A 95 6.71 -1.43 12.25
C GLN A 95 5.26 -1.02 11.94
N ALA A 96 4.65 -1.61 10.89
CA ALA A 96 3.24 -1.40 10.52
C ALA A 96 2.32 -2.53 11.02
N SER A 97 2.78 -3.43 11.89
CA SER A 97 2.01 -4.57 12.44
C SER A 97 0.66 -4.18 13.05
N THR A 98 0.53 -2.97 13.58
CA THR A 98 -0.74 -2.45 14.14
C THR A 98 -1.86 -2.32 13.10
N ALA A 99 -1.56 -2.22 11.81
CA ALA A 99 -2.55 -2.17 10.73
C ALA A 99 -3.07 -3.55 10.32
N VAL A 100 -2.40 -4.65 10.72
CA VAL A 100 -2.76 -6.01 10.29
C VAL A 100 -4.23 -6.37 10.57
N PRO A 101 -4.80 -6.14 11.76
CA PRO A 101 -6.20 -6.49 12.03
C PRO A 101 -7.17 -5.77 11.09
N ARG A 102 -6.97 -4.47 10.89
CA ARG A 102 -7.81 -3.62 10.02
C ARG A 102 -7.75 -4.07 8.56
N ILE A 103 -6.55 -4.31 8.03
CA ILE A 103 -6.37 -4.78 6.65
C ILE A 103 -7.02 -6.17 6.45
N ARG A 104 -6.90 -7.08 7.43
CA ARG A 104 -7.57 -8.39 7.37
C ARG A 104 -9.09 -8.28 7.35
N GLU A 105 -9.65 -7.39 8.18
CA GLU A 105 -11.09 -7.13 8.22
C GLU A 105 -11.59 -6.62 6.85
N LEU A 106 -10.92 -5.59 6.30
CA LEU A 106 -11.25 -5.03 4.99
C LEU A 106 -11.07 -6.06 3.87
N PHE A 107 -10.07 -6.94 3.98
CA PHE A 107 -9.83 -8.01 3.02
C PHE A 107 -11.02 -8.99 2.96
N LEU A 108 -11.54 -9.39 4.12
CA LEU A 108 -12.57 -10.42 4.22
C LEU A 108 -13.99 -9.89 4.01
N ARG A 109 -14.21 -8.57 4.11
CA ARG A 109 -15.49 -7.92 3.85
C ARG A 109 -16.00 -8.20 2.43
N ARG A 110 -17.32 -8.32 2.26
CA ARG A 110 -18.00 -8.55 0.96
C ARG A 110 -18.99 -7.42 0.61
N PRO A 111 -18.83 -6.74 -0.54
CA PRO A 111 -17.62 -6.72 -1.38
C PRO A 111 -16.41 -6.17 -0.60
N SER A 112 -15.19 -6.57 -0.98
CA SER A 112 -14.00 -6.04 -0.30
C SER A 112 -13.73 -4.62 -0.82
N PRO A 113 -13.59 -3.62 0.07
CA PRO A 113 -13.37 -2.25 -0.35
C PRO A 113 -11.90 -1.96 -0.70
N ILE A 114 -10.99 -2.89 -0.43
CA ILE A 114 -9.55 -2.76 -0.77
C ILE A 114 -9.13 -3.59 -1.99
N MET A 115 -10.05 -4.39 -2.55
CA MET A 115 -9.80 -5.22 -3.73
C MET A 115 -10.81 -4.93 -4.83
N ASN A 116 -10.33 -4.82 -6.07
CA ASN A 116 -11.16 -4.73 -7.28
C ASN A 116 -11.31 -6.09 -7.96
N ASN A 117 -10.31 -6.96 -7.85
CA ASN A 117 -10.31 -8.30 -8.45
C ASN A 117 -9.53 -9.32 -7.61
N SER A 118 -9.49 -10.57 -8.06
CA SER A 118 -8.78 -11.66 -7.37
C SER A 118 -7.26 -11.50 -7.35
N GLY A 119 -6.66 -10.82 -8.33
CA GLY A 119 -5.22 -10.52 -8.37
C GLY A 119 -4.79 -9.54 -7.28
N ASP A 120 -5.68 -8.63 -6.87
CA ASP A 120 -5.41 -7.73 -5.75
C ASP A 120 -5.27 -8.48 -4.42
N ALA A 121 -5.88 -9.67 -4.29
CA ALA A 121 -5.81 -10.48 -3.09
C ALA A 121 -4.37 -10.92 -2.79
N ASP A 122 -3.63 -11.39 -3.79
CA ASP A 122 -2.23 -11.81 -3.60
C ASP A 122 -1.31 -10.61 -3.33
N GLN A 123 -1.64 -9.46 -3.94
CA GLN A 123 -0.93 -8.22 -3.69
C GLN A 123 -1.16 -7.67 -2.26
N TRP A 124 -2.31 -7.94 -1.63
CA TRP A 124 -2.57 -7.59 -0.22
C TRP A 124 -2.06 -8.61 0.79
N ARG A 125 -1.94 -9.89 0.42
CA ARG A 125 -1.32 -10.91 1.28
C ARG A 125 0.17 -10.63 1.52
N PHE A 126 0.86 -10.10 0.52
CA PHE A 126 2.28 -9.76 0.63
C PHE A 126 2.61 -8.73 1.74
N PRO A 127 1.98 -7.53 1.80
CA PRO A 127 2.20 -6.60 2.90
C PRO A 127 1.80 -7.19 4.26
N LEU A 128 0.77 -8.03 4.34
CA LEU A 128 0.38 -8.69 5.61
C LEU A 128 1.52 -9.56 6.18
N VAL A 129 2.25 -10.29 5.32
CA VAL A 129 3.44 -11.04 5.76
C VAL A 129 4.58 -10.09 6.15
N ARG A 130 4.85 -9.06 5.33
CA ARG A 130 5.90 -8.06 5.61
C ARG A 130 5.69 -7.33 6.94
N MET A 131 4.44 -7.14 7.35
CA MET A 131 4.06 -6.55 8.65
C MET A 131 4.19 -7.50 9.84
N GLY A 132 4.71 -8.72 9.63
CA GLY A 132 4.92 -9.72 10.68
C GLY A 132 3.82 -10.78 10.80
N GLY A 133 2.86 -10.83 9.85
CA GLY A 133 1.87 -11.90 9.81
C GLY A 133 2.47 -13.22 9.32
N ALA A 134 2.07 -14.34 9.92
CA ALA A 134 2.44 -15.66 9.42
C ALA A 134 1.76 -15.96 8.07
N ILE A 135 2.44 -16.67 7.18
CA ILE A 135 1.90 -17.08 5.87
C ILE A 135 0.68 -18.00 6.05
N GLU A 136 0.71 -18.80 7.11
CA GLU A 136 -0.33 -19.73 7.54
C GLU A 136 -1.61 -18.98 7.89
N ASP A 137 -1.47 -17.80 8.49
CA ASP A 137 -2.58 -16.99 8.99
C ASP A 137 -3.17 -16.05 7.93
N LEU A 138 -2.66 -16.04 6.69
CA LEU A 138 -3.15 -15.15 5.65
C LEU A 138 -4.67 -15.28 5.41
N PRO A 139 -5.36 -14.18 5.08
CA PRO A 139 -6.80 -14.25 4.83
C PRO A 139 -7.10 -14.99 3.51
N PHE A 140 -8.02 -15.94 3.59
CA PHE A 140 -8.60 -16.66 2.46
C PHE A 140 -10.11 -16.63 2.56
N PHE A 141 -10.77 -16.59 1.41
CA PHE A 141 -12.22 -16.65 1.38
C PHE A 141 -12.71 -18.08 1.63
N PRO A 142 -13.86 -18.26 2.31
CA PRO A 142 -14.32 -19.57 2.75
C PRO A 142 -14.63 -20.54 1.60
N ASN A 143 -14.87 -20.04 0.39
CA ASN A 143 -15.15 -20.84 -0.80
C ASN A 143 -13.90 -21.23 -1.61
N GLN A 144 -12.69 -20.89 -1.14
CA GLN A 144 -11.46 -21.28 -1.83
C GLN A 144 -11.12 -22.75 -1.51
N SER A 145 -10.76 -23.52 -2.53
CA SER A 145 -10.32 -24.90 -2.34
C SER A 145 -8.97 -24.97 -1.61
N PRO A 146 -8.70 -26.04 -0.85
CA PRO A 146 -7.40 -26.21 -0.17
C PRO A 146 -6.21 -26.10 -1.12
N LYS A 147 -6.32 -26.66 -2.34
CA LYS A 147 -5.28 -26.57 -3.38
C LYS A 147 -5.04 -25.12 -3.82
N SER A 148 -6.08 -24.28 -3.89
CA SER A 148 -5.92 -22.87 -4.20
C SER A 148 -5.27 -22.10 -3.06
N VAL A 149 -5.63 -22.40 -1.82
CA VAL A 149 -5.03 -21.77 -0.63
C VAL A 149 -3.52 -22.06 -0.60
N GLU A 150 -3.14 -23.32 -0.77
CA GLU A 150 -1.75 -23.75 -0.78
C GLU A 150 -0.93 -23.09 -1.89
N ARG A 151 -1.48 -23.05 -3.12
CA ARG A 151 -0.83 -22.36 -4.24
C ARG A 151 -0.58 -20.88 -3.93
N ASN A 152 -1.58 -20.19 -3.38
CA ASN A 152 -1.47 -18.77 -3.08
C ASN A 152 -0.47 -18.51 -1.94
N ARG A 153 -0.41 -19.37 -0.91
CA ARG A 153 0.63 -19.29 0.14
C ARG A 153 2.03 -19.40 -0.46
N ARG A 154 2.25 -20.40 -1.32
CA ARG A 154 3.54 -20.57 -2.01
C ARG A 154 3.93 -19.36 -2.84
N GLN A 155 2.98 -18.80 -3.60
CA GLN A 155 3.24 -17.60 -4.40
C GLN A 155 3.64 -16.39 -3.53
N VAL A 156 3.02 -16.23 -2.36
CA VAL A 156 3.40 -15.17 -1.41
C VAL A 156 4.78 -15.45 -0.82
N ALA A 157 5.07 -16.70 -0.43
CA ALA A 157 6.39 -17.10 0.09
C ALA A 157 7.51 -16.84 -0.94
N ASP A 158 7.33 -17.27 -2.18
CA ASP A 158 8.28 -17.05 -3.28
C ASP A 158 8.49 -15.56 -3.56
N LYS A 159 7.44 -14.74 -3.38
CA LYS A 159 7.52 -13.29 -3.54
C LYS A 159 8.30 -12.64 -2.38
N ILE A 160 8.11 -13.11 -1.15
CA ILE A 160 8.88 -12.65 0.02
C ILE A 160 10.36 -12.99 -0.16
N GLY A 161 10.68 -14.24 -0.52
CA GLY A 161 12.06 -14.66 -0.73
C GLY A 161 12.79 -13.84 -1.80
N ARG A 162 12.12 -13.51 -2.92
CA ARG A 162 12.69 -12.61 -3.93
C ARG A 162 12.88 -11.18 -3.42
N TYR A 163 11.91 -10.64 -2.70
CA TYR A 163 12.00 -9.30 -2.13
C TYR A 163 13.17 -9.15 -1.16
N GLU A 164 13.40 -10.15 -0.31
CA GLU A 164 14.50 -10.17 0.66
C GLU A 164 15.88 -10.28 -0.01
N GLN A 165 15.97 -10.91 -1.18
CA GLN A 165 17.19 -10.95 -2.00
C GLN A 165 17.49 -9.60 -2.65
N ASP A 166 16.47 -8.90 -3.15
CA ASP A 166 16.60 -7.62 -3.84
C ASP A 166 16.78 -6.43 -2.88
N THR A 167 16.31 -6.56 -1.64
CA THR A 167 16.37 -5.52 -0.59
C THR A 167 17.00 -6.09 0.68
N PRO A 168 18.32 -6.29 0.72
CA PRO A 168 18.99 -6.75 1.93
C PRO A 168 18.82 -5.70 3.03
N THR A 169 18.19 -6.10 4.13
CA THR A 169 18.05 -5.32 5.36
C THR A 169 19.39 -4.88 5.93
#